data_AF-A0A1I1PKB3-F1
#
_entry.id   AF-A0A1I1PKB3-F1
#
_cell.length_a   1.000
_cell.length_b   1.000
_cell.length_c   1.000
_cell.angle_alpha   90.00
_cell.angle_beta   90.00
_cell.angle_gamma   90.00
#
_symmetry.space_group_name_H-M   'P 1'
#
loop_
_entity.id
_entity.type
_entity.pdbx_description
1 polymer ?
#
loop_
_entity_poly.entity_id
_entity_poly.type
_entity_poly.pdbx_seq_one_letter_code
_entity_poly.pdbx_strand_id
1 'polypeptide(L)' 'MKDYIVVFMFKGLYFYERTRVYGVNDRRQAIQIVKDHYGSGNIKILSAKIWKE' A
#
# COMPACT_ATOMS: atom_id res chain seq x y z
N MET A 1 5.67 1.17 -16.66
CA MET A 1 5.74 1.14 -15.19
C MET A 1 5.39 2.51 -14.65
N LYS A 2 4.62 2.58 -13.58
CA LYS A 2 4.21 3.81 -12.89
C LYS A 2 4.48 3.65 -11.39
N ASP A 3 4.80 4.74 -10.72
CA ASP A 3 4.94 4.74 -9.27
C ASP A 3 3.57 4.84 -8.62
N TYR A 4 3.21 3.84 -7.82
CA TYR A 4 2.01 3.82 -7.01
C TYR A 4 2.36 4.04 -5.56
N ILE A 5 1.75 5.05 -4.96
CA ILE A 5 1.76 5.26 -3.52
C ILE A 5 0.62 4.46 -2.88
N VAL A 6 0.96 3.64 -1.89
CA VAL A 6 0.03 2.89 -1.06
C VAL A 6 0.11 3.40 0.37
N VAL A 7 -1.02 3.86 0.88
CA VAL A 7 -1.21 4.25 2.27
C VAL A 7 -1.98 3.14 2.96
N PHE A 8 -1.46 2.66 4.08
CA PHE A 8 -2.06 1.58 4.85
C PHE A 8 -1.79 1.77 6.35
N MET A 9 -2.55 1.07 7.18
CA MET A 9 -2.34 1.04 8.62
C MET A 9 -2.26 -0.41 9.11
N PHE A 10 -1.62 -0.64 10.25
CA PHE A 10 -1.68 -1.94 10.91
C PHE A 10 -2.97 -2.07 11.72
N LYS A 11 -3.63 -3.22 11.62
CA LYS A 11 -4.79 -3.54 12.46
C LYS A 11 -4.34 -3.60 13.92
N GLY A 12 -5.09 -2.95 14.81
CA GLY A 12 -4.73 -2.80 16.22
C GLY A 12 -3.85 -1.57 16.52
N LEU A 13 -3.30 -0.89 15.50
CA LEU A 13 -2.57 0.37 15.66
C LEU A 13 -3.35 1.51 15.00
N TYR A 14 -4.37 1.99 15.72
CA TYR A 14 -5.40 2.91 15.20
C TYR A 14 -4.89 4.28 14.71
N PHE A 15 -3.64 4.66 15.00
CA PHE A 15 -3.11 6.00 14.74
C PHE A 15 -1.80 6.04 13.95
N TYR A 16 -1.36 4.92 13.37
CA TYR A 16 -0.09 4.85 12.64
C TYR A 16 -0.28 4.48 11.16
N GLU A 17 -0.51 5.50 10.34
CA GLU A 17 -0.50 5.36 8.89
C GLU A 17 0.94 5.17 8.38
N ARG A 18 1.09 4.31 7.38
CA ARG A 18 2.32 4.03 6.67
C ARG A 18 2.12 4.27 5.19
N THR A 19 3.14 4.85 4.59
CA THR A 19 3.17 5.18 3.17
C THR A 19 4.32 4.43 2.52
N ARG A 20 4.04 3.74 1.41
CA ARG A 20 5.04 3.05 0.58
C ARG A 20 4.82 3.37 -0.89
N VAL A 21 5.89 3.46 -1.65
CA VAL A 21 5.86 3.70 -3.09
C VAL A 21 6.41 2.48 -3.81
N TYR A 22 5.71 2.03 -4.85
CA TYR A 22 6.08 0.89 -5.67
C TYR A 22 6.03 1.25 -7.15
N GLY A 23 7.14 1.05 -7.86
CA GLY A 23 7.18 1.11 -9.31
C GLY A 23 6.61 -0.17 -9.92
N VAL A 24 5.33 -0.18 -10.28
CA VAL A 24 4.62 -1.36 -10.81
C VAL A 24 3.78 -0.98 -12.03
N ASN A 25 3.21 -1.97 -12.71
CA ASN A 25 2.40 -1.70 -13.91
C ASN A 25 0.96 -1.30 -13.58
N ASP A 26 0.43 -1.71 -12.43
CA ASP A 26 -0.95 -1.44 -12.04
C ASP A 26 -1.13 -1.31 -10.52
N ARG A 27 -2.24 -0.69 -10.12
CA ARG A 27 -2.60 -0.45 -8.71
C ARG A 27 -2.73 -1.75 -7.90
N ARG A 28 -3.24 -2.82 -8.49
CA ARG A 28 -3.51 -4.09 -7.79
C ARG A 28 -2.20 -4.76 -7.40
N GLN A 29 -1.18 -4.71 -8.26
CA GLN A 29 0.17 -5.17 -7.91
C GLN A 29 0.74 -4.40 -6.72
N ALA A 30 0.64 -3.07 -6.69
CA ALA A 30 1.14 -2.28 -5.55
C ALA A 30 0.46 -2.70 -4.23
N ILE A 31 -0.86 -2.90 -4.25
CA ILE A 31 -1.60 -3.38 -3.08
C ILE A 31 -1.17 -4.79 -2.67
N GLN A 32 -1.00 -5.69 -3.65
CA GLN A 32 -0.62 -7.08 -3.38
C GLN A 32 0.76 -7.15 -2.73
N ILE A 33 1.74 -6.40 -3.25
CA ILE A 33 3.09 -6.35 -2.68
C ILE A 33 3.06 -5.88 -1.22
N VAL A 34 2.25 -4.86 -0.89
CA VAL A 34 2.11 -4.38 0.50
C VAL A 34 1.50 -5.46 1.39
N LYS A 35 0.47 -6.17 0.91
CA LYS A 35 -0.16 -7.27 1.63
C LYS A 35 0.79 -8.45 1.85
N ASP A 36 1.60 -8.78 0.85
CA ASP A 36 2.54 -9.90 0.94
C ASP A 36 3.72 -9.54 1.86
N HIS A 37 4.16 -8.27 1.86
CA HIS A 37 5.26 -7.79 2.71
C HIS A 37 4.87 -7.72 4.19
N TYR A 38 3.67 -7.23 4.51
CA TYR A 38 3.25 -6.99 5.90
C TYR A 38 2.24 -8.01 6.45
N GLY A 39 1.78 -8.93 5.59
CA GLY A 39 0.70 -9.87 5.88
C GLY A 39 -0.68 -9.24 5.72
N SER A 40 -1.48 -9.73 4.77
CA SER A 40 -2.83 -9.19 4.49
C SER A 40 -3.76 -9.21 5.70
N GLY A 41 -3.51 -10.09 6.68
CA GLY A 41 -4.25 -10.15 7.95
C GLY A 41 -3.95 -8.97 8.87
N ASN A 42 -2.75 -8.40 8.80
CA ASN A 42 -2.20 -7.45 9.77
C ASN A 42 -2.38 -5.99 9.34
N ILE A 43 -2.72 -5.74 8.08
CA ILE A 43 -2.85 -4.38 7.56
C ILE A 43 -4.24 -4.10 6.99
N LYS A 44 -4.59 -2.82 6.94
CA LYS A 44 -5.74 -2.28 6.22
C LYS A 44 -5.24 -1.25 5.22
N ILE A 45 -5.51 -1.47 3.94
CA ILE A 45 -5.20 -0.49 2.89
C ILE A 45 -6.18 0.67 3.02
N LEU A 46 -5.66 1.89 3.09
CA LEU A 46 -6.43 3.12 3.17
C LEU A 46 -6.55 3.77 1.79
N SER A 47 -5.45 3.83 1.04
CA SER A 47 -5.43 4.39 -0.31
C SER A 47 -4.35 3.74 -1.16
N ALA A 48 -4.57 3.71 -2.47
CA ALA A 48 -3.54 3.36 -3.45
C ALA A 48 -3.78 4.17 -4.72
N LYS A 49 -2.85 5.08 -5.05
CA LYS A 49 -2.95 6.00 -6.20
C LYS A 49 -1.61 6.15 -6.89
N ILE A 50 -1.60 6.71 -8.09
CA ILE A 50 -0.36 7.04 -8.81
C ILE A 50 0.32 8.22 -8.08
N TRP A 51 1.63 8.15 -7.85
CA TRP A 51 2.42 9.17 -7.14
C TRP A 51 2.62 10.43 -7.99
N LYS A 52 2.84 10.26 -9.29
CA LYS A 52 2.93 11.32 -10.29
C LYS A 52 2.27 10.82 -11.57
N GLU A 53 1.21 11.48 -12.00
CA GLU A 53 0.73 11.36 -13.38
C GLU A 53 1.69 12.05 -14.35
#